data_AF-A0A5J4TX81-F1
#
_entry.id   AF-A0A5J4TX81-F1
#
_cell.length_a   1.000
_cell.length_b   1.000
_cell.length_c   1.000
_cell.angle_alpha   90.00
_cell.angle_beta   90.00
_cell.angle_gamma   90.00
#
_symmetry.space_group_name_H-M   'P 1'
#
loop_
_entity.id
_entity.type
_entity.pdbx_description
1 polymer ?
#
loop_
_entity_poly.entity_id
_entity_poly.type
_entity_poly.pdbx_seq_one_letter_code
_entity_poly.pdbx_strand_id
1 'polypeptide(L)'
;SNSVELLKAVEDSDYLTDYMKKLVSHNKVVFKRGEGALQTLPPLTELIPEAKQNLTIFHLRNELTQDAYALMRDHQPATPLEYTLKGIVFTLIGQV
;
A
#
# COMPACT_ATOMS: atom_id res chain seq x y z
N SER A 1 17.26 4.32 -3.52
CA SER A 1 17.82 3.33 -2.56
C SER A 1 18.27 2.11 -3.33
N ASN A 2 19.21 1.33 -2.78
CA ASN A 2 19.66 0.06 -3.37
C ASN A 2 18.48 -0.86 -3.77
N SER A 3 17.39 -0.83 -3.00
CA SER A 3 16.18 -1.60 -3.31
C SER A 3 15.49 -1.25 -4.63
N VAL A 4 15.56 0.01 -5.10
CA VAL A 4 14.96 0.42 -6.39
C VAL A 4 15.80 -0.08 -7.56
N GLU A 5 17.12 -0.12 -7.43
CA GLU A 5 18.01 -0.64 -8.46
C GLU A 5 17.86 -2.16 -8.62
N LEU A 6 17.75 -2.89 -7.50
CA LEU A 6 17.47 -4.33 -7.52
C LEU A 6 16.11 -4.65 -8.17
N LEU A 7 15.07 -3.85 -7.92
CA LEU A 7 13.78 -4.06 -8.57
C LEU A 7 13.83 -3.83 -10.09
N LYS A 8 14.62 -2.86 -10.56
CA LYS A 8 14.81 -2.65 -12.01
C LYS A 8 15.44 -3.87 -12.67
N ALA A 9 16.46 -4.46 -12.04
CA ALA A 9 17.10 -5.68 -12.56
C ALA A 9 16.13 -6.87 -12.64
N VAL A 10 15.12 -6.94 -11.76
CA VAL A 10 14.07 -7.96 -11.80
C VAL A 10 13.04 -7.66 -12.88
N GLU A 11 12.67 -6.39 -13.06
CA GLU A 11 11.66 -5.90 -14.02
C GLU A 11 12.00 -6.25 -15.47
N ASP A 12 13.29 -6.28 -15.81
CA ASP A 12 13.80 -6.61 -17.14
C ASP A 12 13.85 -8.13 -17.43
N SER A 13 13.40 -8.98 -16.50
CA SER A 13 13.42 -10.43 -16.66
C SER A 13 12.26 -10.95 -17.50
N ASP A 14 12.56 -11.69 -18.57
CA ASP A 14 11.57 -12.37 -19.43
C ASP A 14 10.71 -13.41 -18.71
N TYR A 15 11.13 -13.86 -17.51
CA TYR A 15 10.46 -14.88 -16.73
C TYR A 15 9.38 -14.34 -15.79
N LEU A 16 9.14 -13.02 -15.77
CA LEU A 16 8.14 -12.43 -14.89
C LEU A 16 6.71 -12.79 -15.33
N THR A 17 6.03 -13.51 -14.47
CA THR A 17 4.57 -13.69 -14.57
C THR A 17 3.83 -12.36 -14.33
N ASP A 18 2.57 -12.28 -14.75
CA ASP A 18 1.73 -11.10 -14.53
C ASP A 18 1.63 -10.71 -13.04
N TYR A 19 1.48 -11.71 -12.16
CA TYR A 19 1.49 -11.50 -10.71
C TYR A 19 2.80 -10.87 -10.24
N MET A 20 3.95 -11.38 -10.71
CA MET A 20 5.26 -10.85 -10.34
C MET A 20 5.45 -9.41 -10.84
N LYS A 21 4.97 -9.07 -12.04
CA LYS A 21 4.99 -7.69 -12.55
C LYS A 21 4.21 -6.75 -11.64
N LYS A 22 3.00 -7.15 -11.23
CA LYS A 22 2.17 -6.39 -10.28
C LYS A 22 2.85 -6.21 -8.92
N LEU A 23 3.52 -7.26 -8.41
CA LEU A 23 4.28 -7.19 -7.17
C LEU A 23 5.49 -6.25 -7.27
N VAL A 24 6.21 -6.27 -8.39
CA VAL A 24 7.31 -5.34 -8.68
C VAL A 24 6.78 -3.90 -8.73
N SER A 25 5.68 -3.64 -9.44
CA SER A 25 5.06 -2.31 -9.49
C SER A 25 4.63 -1.81 -8.11
N HIS A 26 3.99 -2.67 -7.30
CA HIS A 26 3.66 -2.38 -5.91
C HIS A 26 4.89 -1.96 -5.10
N ASN A 27 5.96 -2.76 -5.14
CA ASN A 27 7.16 -2.48 -4.34
C ASN A 27 7.89 -1.22 -4.82
N LYS A 28 7.85 -0.90 -6.13
CA LYS A 28 8.38 0.36 -6.65
C LYS A 28 7.70 1.57 -5.99
N VAL A 29 6.37 1.55 -5.85
CA VAL A 29 5.64 2.61 -5.14
C VAL A 29 6.08 2.71 -3.68
N VAL A 30 6.16 1.58 -2.97
CA VAL A 30 6.56 1.54 -1.55
C VAL A 30 7.96 2.13 -1.37
N PHE A 31 8.93 1.72 -2.19
CA PHE A 31 10.31 2.21 -2.10
C PHE A 31 10.48 3.66 -2.56
N LYS A 32 9.59 4.15 -3.43
CA LYS A 32 9.51 5.56 -3.84
C LYS A 32 8.60 6.40 -2.94
N ARG A 33 8.35 5.93 -1.70
CA ARG A 33 7.58 6.66 -0.68
C ARG A 33 6.17 7.07 -1.14
N GLY A 34 5.53 6.26 -1.99
CA GLY A 34 4.17 6.49 -2.46
C GLY A 34 4.05 7.25 -3.79
N GLU A 35 5.15 7.56 -4.46
CA GLU A 35 5.12 8.08 -5.84
C GLU A 35 4.33 7.12 -6.75
N GLY A 36 3.24 7.60 -7.36
CA GLY A 36 2.36 6.78 -8.21
C GLY A 36 1.41 5.85 -7.46
N ALA A 37 1.23 6.02 -6.14
CA ALA A 37 0.40 5.15 -5.31
C ALA A 37 -1.06 5.07 -5.79
N LEU A 38 -1.69 6.20 -6.09
CA LEU A 38 -3.09 6.24 -6.53
C LEU A 38 -3.35 5.54 -7.87
N GLN A 39 -2.33 5.40 -8.72
CA GLN A 39 -2.46 4.65 -9.97
C GLN A 39 -2.20 3.15 -9.76
N THR A 40 -1.28 2.81 -8.87
CA THR A 40 -0.74 1.44 -8.79
C THR A 40 -1.41 0.60 -7.70
N LEU A 41 -1.64 1.16 -6.51
CA LEU A 41 -2.09 0.39 -5.35
C LEU A 41 -3.60 0.03 -5.36
N PRO A 42 -4.54 0.90 -5.77
CA PRO A 42 -5.97 0.57 -5.75
C PRO A 42 -6.35 -0.73 -6.47
N PRO A 43 -5.86 -1.03 -7.69
CA PRO A 43 -6.21 -2.29 -8.34
C PRO A 43 -5.53 -3.52 -7.71
N LEU A 44 -4.62 -3.34 -6.76
CA LEU A 44 -3.84 -4.42 -6.13
C LEU A 44 -4.34 -4.79 -4.73
N THR A 45 -5.31 -4.08 -4.15
CA THR A 45 -5.77 -4.29 -2.77
C THR A 45 -6.35 -5.68 -2.49
N GLU A 46 -6.88 -6.34 -3.52
CA GLU A 46 -7.46 -7.69 -3.43
C GLU A 46 -6.51 -8.78 -3.95
N LEU A 47 -5.32 -8.39 -4.45
CA LEU A 47 -4.33 -9.31 -5.00
C LEU A 47 -3.08 -9.41 -4.12
N ILE A 48 -2.61 -8.28 -3.62
CA ILE A 48 -1.41 -8.17 -2.78
C ILE A 48 -1.89 -7.84 -1.37
N PRO A 49 -1.67 -8.72 -0.38
CA PRO A 49 -2.18 -8.56 0.98
C PRO A 49 -1.84 -7.20 1.59
N GLU A 50 -0.65 -6.67 1.33
CA GLU A 50 -0.11 -5.42 1.89
C GLU A 50 -0.56 -4.15 1.15
N ALA A 51 -1.15 -4.27 -0.04
CA ALA A 51 -1.46 -3.11 -0.87
C ALA A 51 -2.50 -2.19 -0.21
N LYS A 52 -3.48 -2.76 0.51
CA LYS A 52 -4.50 -2.01 1.24
C LYS A 52 -3.89 -1.19 2.38
N GLN A 53 -3.04 -1.79 3.20
CA GLN A 53 -2.35 -1.16 4.32
C GLN A 53 -1.39 -0.07 3.80
N ASN A 54 -0.65 -0.34 2.72
CA ASN A 54 0.25 0.64 2.11
C ASN A 54 -0.52 1.84 1.52
N LEU A 55 -1.68 1.61 0.90
CA LEU A 55 -2.54 2.68 0.41
C LEU A 55 -3.13 3.51 1.56
N THR A 56 -3.57 2.87 2.64
CA THR A 56 -4.01 3.57 3.86
C THR A 56 -2.90 4.44 4.44
N ILE A 57 -1.68 3.91 4.58
CA ILE A 57 -0.53 4.68 5.05
C ILE A 57 -0.23 5.86 4.10
N PHE A 58 -0.33 5.65 2.78
CA PHE A 58 -0.20 6.73 1.81
C PHE A 58 -1.22 7.84 2.06
N HIS A 59 -2.51 7.51 2.23
CA HIS A 59 -3.54 8.50 2.51
C HIS A 59 -3.28 9.26 3.81
N LEU A 60 -2.94 8.55 4.90
CA LEU A 60 -2.60 9.18 6.19
C LEU A 60 -1.43 10.16 6.07
N ARG A 61 -0.39 9.82 5.31
CA ARG A 61 0.78 10.70 5.11
C ARG A 61 0.49 11.94 4.28
N ASN A 62 -0.62 11.96 3.54
CA ASN A 62 -1.06 13.09 2.73
C ASN A 62 -2.29 13.78 3.33
N GLU A 63 -2.57 13.56 4.62
CA GLU A 63 -3.70 14.17 5.35
C GLU A 63 -5.08 13.81 4.76
N LEU A 64 -5.15 12.73 3.97
CA LEU A 64 -6.38 12.20 3.37
C LEU A 64 -7.07 11.22 4.31
N THR A 65 -7.40 11.68 5.52
CA THR A 65 -7.89 10.82 6.61
C THR A 65 -9.20 10.10 6.25
N GLN A 66 -10.08 10.74 5.48
CA GLN A 66 -11.34 10.14 5.05
C GLN A 66 -11.14 8.95 4.08
N ASP A 67 -10.19 9.06 3.16
CA ASP A 67 -9.85 7.97 2.23
C ASP A 67 -9.20 6.80 2.99
N ALA A 68 -8.32 7.12 3.95
CA ALA A 68 -7.73 6.12 4.85
C ALA A 68 -8.82 5.38 5.65
N TYR A 69 -9.83 6.12 6.14
CA TYR A 69 -10.98 5.56 6.84
C TYR A 69 -11.85 4.68 5.94
N ALA A 70 -12.12 5.10 4.71
CA ALA A 70 -12.90 4.32 3.75
C ALA A 70 -12.29 2.93 3.50
N LEU A 71 -10.96 2.82 3.49
CA LEU A 71 -10.25 1.55 3.36
C LEU A 71 -10.32 0.67 4.61
N MET A 72 -10.38 1.27 5.80
CA MET A 72 -10.23 0.57 7.08
C MET A 72 -11.54 0.31 7.84
N ARG A 73 -12.63 1.03 7.52
CA ARG A 73 -13.93 0.90 8.22
C ARG A 73 -14.39 -0.55 8.29
N ASP A 74 -14.39 -1.22 7.15
CA ASP A 74 -14.90 -2.59 6.98
C ASP A 74 -13.77 -3.62 6.91
N HIS A 75 -12.49 -3.20 6.98
CA HIS A 75 -11.34 -4.11 7.06
C HIS A 75 -11.39 -4.88 8.39
N GLN A 76 -11.28 -6.21 8.33
CA GLN A 76 -11.16 -7.07 9.51
C GLN A 76 -9.68 -7.36 9.77
N PRO A 77 -9.06 -6.75 10.79
CA PRO A 77 -7.65 -6.97 11.07
C PRO A 77 -7.39 -8.42 11.49
N ALA A 78 -6.33 -9.03 10.96
CA ALA A 78 -5.89 -10.38 11.35
C ALA A 78 -4.56 -10.37 12.11
N THR A 79 -3.82 -9.25 12.08
CA THR A 79 -2.52 -9.11 12.75
C THR A 79 -2.51 -7.92 13.70
N PRO A 80 -1.66 -7.92 14.74
CA PRO A 80 -1.52 -6.76 15.63
C PRO A 80 -1.23 -5.45 14.89
N LEU A 81 -0.43 -5.50 13.82
CA LEU A 81 -0.09 -4.32 13.03
C LEU A 81 -1.31 -3.74 12.31
N GLU A 82 -2.20 -4.58 11.79
CA GLU A 82 -3.45 -4.14 11.17
C GLU A 82 -4.40 -3.53 12.19
N TYR A 83 -4.46 -4.10 13.40
CA TYR A 83 -5.23 -3.49 14.50
C TYR A 83 -4.66 -2.12 14.87
N THR A 84 -3.34 -1.97 14.94
CA THR A 84 -2.69 -0.68 15.18
C THR A 84 -3.03 0.33 14.09
N LEU A 85 -2.91 -0.04 12.81
CA LEU A 85 -3.22 0.85 11.70
C LEU A 85 -4.68 1.28 11.71
N LYS A 86 -5.62 0.33 11.90
CA LYS A 86 -7.05 0.65 12.03
C LYS A 86 -7.32 1.57 13.23
N GLY A 87 -6.69 1.32 14.37
CA GLY A 87 -6.79 2.17 15.56
C GLY A 87 -6.30 3.60 15.34
N ILE A 88 -5.18 3.78 14.62
CA ILE A 88 -4.67 5.10 14.23
C ILE A 88 -5.70 5.83 13.37
N VAL A 89 -6.22 5.18 12.32
CA VAL A 89 -7.21 5.77 11.42
C VAL A 89 -8.47 6.21 12.17
N PHE A 90 -9.01 5.36 13.05
CA PHE A 90 -10.21 5.68 13.82
C PHE A 90 -9.98 6.80 14.85
N THR A 91 -8.81 6.83 15.48
CA THR A 91 -8.43 7.93 16.38
C THR A 91 -8.40 9.27 15.63
N LEU A 92 -7.82 9.30 14.43
CA LEU A 92 -7.74 10.52 13.62
C LEU A 92 -9.10 11.02 13.14
N ILE A 93 -10.07 10.13 12.91
CA ILE A 93 -11.46 10.51 12.58
C ILE A 93 -12.23 11.01 13.82
N GLY A 94 -11.97 10.44 15.00
CA GLY A 94 -12.59 10.89 16.25
C GLY A 94 -12.02 12.19 16.81
N GLN A 95 -10.85 12.62 16.34
CA GLN A 95 -10.18 13.86 16.74
C GLN A 95 -10.62 15.09 15.90
N VAL A 96 -11.54 14.90 14.95
CA VAL A 96 -12.04 15.98 14.05
C VAL A 96 -13.15 16.79 14.71
#